data_AF-A0A060USD8-F1
#
_entry.id   AF-A0A060USD8-F1
#
_cell.length_a   1.000
_cell.length_b   1.000
_cell.length_c   1.000
_cell.angle_alpha   90.00
_cell.angle_beta   90.00
_cell.angle_gamma   90.00
#
_symmetry.space_group_name_H-M   'P 1'
#
loop_
_entity.id
_entity.type
_entity.pdbx_description
1 polymer ?
#
loop_
_entity_poly.entity_id
_entity_poly.type
_entity_poly.pdbx_seq_one_letter_code
_entity_poly.pdbx_strand_id
1 'polypeptide(L)' 'MTQAGFVQHVGEWWHFSIGDQMWAYALGAEHALYGRILS' A
#
# COMPACT_ATOMS: atom_id res chain seq x y z
N MET A 1 -9.02 9.33 -3.58
CA MET A 1 -8.31 8.15 -3.03
C MET A 1 -6.96 8.52 -2.43
N THR A 2 -6.10 9.25 -3.16
CA THR A 2 -4.79 9.71 -2.66
C THR A 2 -4.87 10.56 -1.39
N GLN A 3 -5.85 11.47 -1.28
CA GLN A 3 -6.04 12.30 -0.08
C GLN A 3 -6.41 11.47 1.17
N ALA A 4 -6.99 10.28 0.99
CA ALA A 4 -7.26 9.32 2.06
C ALA A 4 -6.08 8.37 2.32
N GLY A 5 -4.93 8.56 1.65
CA GLY A 5 -3.72 7.77 1.84
C GLY A 5 -3.58 6.52 0.97
N PHE A 6 -4.50 6.27 0.04
CA PHE A 6 -4.40 5.12 -0.87
C PHE A 6 -3.42 5.37 -2.01
N VAL A 7 -2.71 4.32 -2.43
CA VAL A 7 -1.87 4.29 -3.64
C VAL A 7 -2.41 3.28 -4.64
N GLN A 8 -2.36 3.62 -5.93
CA GLN A 8 -2.79 2.75 -7.02
C GLN A 8 -1.62 1.93 -7.53
N HIS A 9 -1.85 0.65 -7.86
CA HIS A 9 -0.84 -0.16 -8.53
C HIS A 9 -0.61 0.33 -9.97
N VAL A 10 0.65 0.36 -10.39
CA VAL A 10 1.01 0.67 -11.79
C VAL A 10 0.53 -0.48 -12.67
N GLY A 11 -0.29 -0.19 -13.68
CA GLY A 11 -0.81 -1.20 -14.61
C GLY A 11 -2.10 -1.90 -14.19
N GLU A 12 -2.61 -1.66 -12.97
CA GLU A 12 -3.90 -2.20 -12.50
C GLU A 12 -4.76 -1.06 -11.94
N TRP A 13 -5.55 -0.41 -12.80
CA TRP A 13 -6.31 0.82 -12.47
C TRP A 13 -7.34 0.67 -11.33
N TRP A 14 -7.73 -0.57 -11.03
CA TRP A 14 -8.74 -0.92 -10.03
C TRP A 14 -8.11 -1.37 -8.70
N HIS A 15 -6.79 -1.57 -8.65
CA HIS A 15 -6.08 -2.02 -7.46
C HIS A 15 -5.56 -0.82 -6.67
N PHE A 16 -6.10 -0.66 -5.46
CA PHE A 16 -5.63 0.33 -4.48
C PHE A 16 -5.14 -0.35 -3.21
N SER A 17 -4.01 0.12 -2.70
CA SER A 17 -3.35 -0.38 -1.50
C SER A 17 -3.33 0.68 -0.39
N ILE A 18 -3.38 0.24 0.86
CA ILE A 18 -3.20 1.10 2.04
C ILE A 18 -2.53 0.31 3.16
N GLY A 19 -1.35 0.76 3.58
CA GLY A 19 -0.64 0.24 4.73
C GLY A 19 0.05 -1.12 4.56
N ASP A 20 -0.15 -1.84 3.46
CA ASP A 20 0.60 -3.07 3.15
C ASP A 20 2.04 -2.79 2.61
N GLN A 21 2.78 -3.85 2.30
CA GLN A 21 4.16 -3.76 1.79
C GLN A 21 4.27 -3.04 0.45
N MET A 22 3.31 -3.26 -0.45
CA MET A 22 3.26 -2.61 -1.76
C MET A 22 2.98 -1.12 -1.59
N TRP A 23 2.09 -0.76 -0.65
CA TRP A 23 1.85 0.62 -0.28
C TRP A 23 3.11 1.32 0.25
N ALA A 24 3.84 0.66 1.15
CA ALA A 24 5.08 1.22 1.70
C ALA A 24 6.14 1.40 0.60
N TYR A 25 6.29 0.41 -0.27
CA TYR A 25 7.19 0.49 -1.42
C TYR A 25 6.83 1.65 -2.36
N ALA A 26 5.55 1.80 -2.71
CA ALA A 26 5.08 2.86 -3.60
C ALA A 26 5.32 4.28 -3.06
N LEU A 27 5.31 4.46 -1.73
CA LEU A 27 5.57 5.74 -1.07
C LEU A 27 7.04 5.95 -0.68
N GLY A 28 7.90 4.93 -0.83
CA GLY A 28 9.24 4.95 -0.26
C GLY A 28 9.24 5.03 1.28
N ALA A 29 8.18 4.53 1.92
CA ALA A 29 8.10 4.45 3.36
C ALA A 29 9.05 3.36 3.89
N GLU A 30 9.64 3.60 5.04
CA GLU A 30 10.60 2.66 5.65
C GLU A 30 9.95 1.32 6.01
N HIS A 31 8.69 1.35 6.48
CA HIS A 31 7.94 0.17 6.91
C HIS A 31 6.47 0.24 6.47
N ALA A 32 5.87 -0.94 6.28
CA ALA A 32 4.43 -1.10 6.13
C ALA A 32 3.70 -0.86 7.45
N LEU A 33 2.45 -0.37 7.39
CA LEU A 33 1.59 -0.21 8.56
C LEU A 33 1.06 -1.57 9.06
N TYR A 34 0.79 -2.48 8.12
CA TYR A 34 0.24 -3.79 8.37
C TYR A 34 1.19 -4.87 7.89
N GLY A 35 1.31 -5.93 8.70
CA GLY A 35 2.08 -7.12 8.40
C GLY A 35 1.23 -8.38 8.50
N ARG A 36 1.73 -9.47 7.95
CA ARG A 36 1.10 -10.78 8.10
C ARG A 36 1.12 -11.19 9.57
N ILE A 37 -0.04 -11.58 10.11
CA ILE A 37 -0.12 -12.31 11.38
C ILE A 37 0.11 -13.79 11.05
N LEU A 38 1.02 -14.43 11.78
CA LEU A 38 1.21 -15.88 11.73
C LEU A 38 0.27 -16.52 12.76
N SER A 39 -0.60 -17.41 12.30
CA SER A 39 -1.50 -18.22 13.14
C SER A 39 -0.98 -19.63 13.30
#